data_AF-A0A2K1X1E8-F1
#
_entry.id   AF-A0A2K1X1E8-F1
#
_cell.length_a   1.000
_cell.length_b   1.000
_cell.length_c   1.000
_cell.angle_alpha   90.00
_cell.angle_beta   90.00
_cell.angle_gamma   90.00
#
_symmetry.space_group_name_H-M   'P 1'
#
loop_
_entity.id
_entity.type
_entity.pdbx_description
1 polymer ?
#
loop_
_entity_poly.entity_id
_entity_poly.type
_entity_poly.pdbx_seq_one_letter_code
_entity_poly.pdbx_strand_id
1 'polypeptide(L)'
;MVTRTSFAALNIATRSFDQDNVIGVGKMGTMYRAAHRYDLFTAVKRLHDSQHLGKQFRSELIILAKFRHMNIIPLLGFCIESGERLLVYKYMPNGNLHDWLHPVKCNAEKLDWHVRVKIAIGVARGLAWLHDFNNFLIVHLDICSRSILLDKYFVPKISNFGGAMHRRSNDKGLIASSKIGELELIKQDVYQFGILLLELIAVHDPDHNSKSSHTLEENLFERIAHLSSSSSGLYHAVDKSLLGQGFDGEIVKYFIF
;
A
#
# COMPACT_ATOMS: atom_id res chain seq x y z
N MET A 1 17.32 -2.14 -14.30
CA MET A 1 16.81 -1.00 -15.09
C MET A 1 15.34 -1.28 -15.39
N VAL A 2 14.46 -0.27 -15.38
CA VAL A 2 13.06 -0.44 -15.81
C VAL A 2 13.02 -0.37 -17.33
N THR A 3 12.37 -1.35 -17.99
CA THR A 3 12.43 -1.50 -19.45
C THR A 3 11.10 -1.21 -20.15
N ARG A 4 11.16 -0.59 -21.33
CA ARG A 4 9.98 -0.47 -22.19
C ARG A 4 9.60 -1.85 -22.74
N THR A 5 8.32 -2.19 -22.65
CA THR A 5 7.75 -3.44 -23.17
C THR A 5 6.66 -3.10 -24.19
N SER A 6 6.54 -3.89 -25.25
CA SER A 6 5.53 -3.67 -26.29
C SER A 6 4.13 -4.08 -25.81
N PHE A 7 3.11 -3.40 -26.32
CA PHE A 7 1.72 -3.73 -26.04
C PHE A 7 1.40 -5.16 -26.48
N ALA A 8 1.89 -5.58 -27.67
CA ALA A 8 1.69 -6.92 -28.18
C ALA A 8 2.21 -8.01 -27.23
N ALA A 9 3.40 -7.82 -26.63
CA ALA A 9 3.94 -8.77 -25.67
C ALA A 9 3.10 -8.84 -24.39
N LEU A 10 2.66 -7.68 -23.87
CA LEU A 10 1.79 -7.64 -22.68
C LEU A 10 0.42 -8.23 -22.95
N ASN A 11 -0.14 -7.99 -24.14
CA ASN A 11 -1.41 -8.57 -24.58
C ASN A 11 -1.33 -10.10 -24.62
N ILE A 12 -0.24 -10.68 -25.15
CA ILE A 12 -0.04 -12.14 -25.13
C ILE A 12 0.10 -12.64 -23.68
N ALA A 13 0.93 -11.98 -22.87
CA ALA A 13 1.21 -12.41 -21.50
C ALA A 13 -0.03 -12.39 -20.59
N THR A 14 -0.98 -11.48 -20.84
CA THR A 14 -2.26 -11.37 -20.10
C THR A 14 -3.41 -12.11 -20.76
N ARG A 15 -3.17 -12.85 -21.85
CA ARG A 15 -4.21 -13.51 -22.67
C ARG A 15 -5.29 -12.54 -23.16
N SER A 16 -4.86 -11.45 -23.78
CA SER A 16 -5.70 -10.34 -24.24
C SER A 16 -6.45 -9.64 -23.11
N PHE A 17 -5.78 -9.47 -21.95
CA PHE A 17 -6.38 -8.88 -20.74
C PHE A 17 -7.66 -9.60 -20.30
N ASP A 18 -7.58 -10.94 -20.28
CA ASP A 18 -8.66 -11.83 -19.86
C ASP A 18 -9.17 -11.47 -18.44
N GLN A 19 -10.47 -11.59 -18.21
CA GLN A 19 -11.09 -11.37 -16.91
C GLN A 19 -10.59 -12.39 -15.87
N ASP A 20 -10.28 -13.62 -16.30
CA ASP A 20 -9.71 -14.65 -15.43
C ASP A 20 -8.29 -14.30 -14.93
N ASN A 21 -7.64 -13.32 -15.57
CA ASN A 21 -6.34 -12.82 -15.15
C ASN A 21 -6.44 -11.55 -14.30
N VAL A 22 -7.64 -11.02 -14.03
CA VAL A 22 -7.79 -9.86 -13.15
C VAL A 22 -7.42 -10.23 -11.72
N ILE A 23 -6.46 -9.50 -11.16
CA ILE A 23 -6.00 -9.66 -9.76
C ILE A 23 -6.35 -8.47 -8.88
N GLY A 24 -6.96 -7.43 -9.45
CA GLY A 24 -7.45 -6.28 -8.71
C GLY A 24 -7.94 -5.16 -9.62
N VAL A 25 -8.91 -4.40 -9.14
CA VAL A 25 -9.42 -3.19 -9.82
C VAL A 25 -9.25 -2.03 -8.86
N GLY A 26 -8.50 -1.01 -9.29
CA GLY A 26 -8.23 0.20 -8.50
C GLY A 26 -8.65 1.47 -9.23
N LYS A 27 -8.56 2.61 -8.54
CA LYS A 27 -8.95 3.93 -9.06
C LYS A 27 -8.26 4.31 -10.37
N MET A 28 -7.02 3.86 -10.57
CA MET A 28 -6.23 4.21 -11.77
C MET A 28 -6.41 3.21 -12.92
N GLY A 29 -6.86 1.98 -12.65
CA GLY A 29 -6.74 0.91 -13.63
C GLY A 29 -7.00 -0.48 -13.07
N THR A 30 -6.96 -1.44 -13.98
CA THR A 30 -7.11 -2.87 -13.67
C THR A 30 -5.74 -3.53 -13.66
N MET A 31 -5.48 -4.34 -12.64
CA MET A 31 -4.30 -5.18 -12.49
C MET A 31 -4.57 -6.57 -13.09
N TYR A 32 -3.69 -7.02 -13.96
CA TYR A 32 -3.74 -8.34 -14.57
C TYR A 32 -2.51 -9.16 -14.18
N ARG A 33 -2.70 -10.44 -13.92
CA ARG A 33 -1.62 -11.42 -13.89
C ARG A 33 -1.15 -11.66 -15.31
N ALA A 34 0.14 -11.50 -15.55
CA ALA A 34 0.80 -11.80 -16.81
C ALA A 34 1.74 -12.99 -16.61
N ALA A 35 1.54 -14.05 -17.40
CA ALA A 35 2.36 -15.25 -17.37
C ALA A 35 3.54 -15.10 -18.35
N HIS A 36 4.73 -15.44 -17.87
CA HIS A 36 5.93 -15.60 -18.69
C HIS A 36 6.31 -17.08 -18.79
N ARG A 37 7.42 -17.40 -19.46
CA ARG A 37 7.96 -18.76 -19.50
C ARG A 37 8.31 -19.23 -18.08
N TYR A 38 8.13 -20.54 -17.81
CA TYR A 38 8.51 -21.20 -16.56
C TYR A 38 7.76 -20.72 -15.30
N ASP A 39 6.45 -20.50 -15.39
CA ASP A 39 5.56 -20.12 -14.27
C ASP A 39 5.98 -18.85 -13.52
N LEU A 40 6.75 -17.98 -14.18
CA LEU A 40 7.10 -16.67 -13.67
C LEU A 40 5.98 -15.69 -13.98
N PHE A 41 5.40 -15.09 -12.93
CA PHE A 41 4.32 -14.12 -13.06
C PHE A 41 4.82 -12.68 -12.85
N THR A 42 4.25 -11.77 -13.64
CA THR A 42 4.29 -10.33 -13.40
C THR A 42 2.88 -9.80 -13.19
N ALA A 43 2.76 -8.62 -12.60
CA ALA A 43 1.50 -7.90 -12.50
C ALA A 43 1.51 -6.72 -13.48
N VAL A 44 0.48 -6.60 -14.32
CA VAL A 44 0.37 -5.55 -15.33
C VAL A 44 -0.81 -4.65 -14.98
N LYS A 45 -0.53 -3.39 -14.65
CA LYS A 45 -1.54 -2.35 -14.46
C LYS A 45 -1.87 -1.74 -15.80
N ARG A 46 -3.10 -1.90 -16.29
CA ARG A 46 -3.62 -1.20 -17.46
C ARG A 46 -4.50 -0.06 -16.98
N LEU A 47 -4.16 1.18 -17.35
CA LEU A 47 -4.89 2.36 -16.89
C LEU A 47 -6.26 2.45 -17.56
N HIS A 48 -7.32 2.81 -16.82
CA HIS A 48 -8.68 2.98 -17.36
C HIS A 48 -8.77 4.18 -18.31
N ASP A 49 -8.14 5.29 -17.93
CA ASP A 49 -8.12 6.53 -18.69
C ASP A 49 -6.69 7.03 -18.87
N SER A 50 -6.06 6.60 -19.95
CA SER A 50 -4.66 6.90 -20.24
C SER A 50 -4.39 8.38 -20.54
N GLN A 51 -5.42 9.19 -20.84
CA GLN A 51 -5.26 10.62 -21.10
C GLN A 51 -5.32 11.42 -19.79
N HIS A 52 -6.36 11.20 -18.98
CA HIS A 52 -6.56 11.96 -17.74
C HIS A 52 -5.64 11.50 -16.60
N LEU A 53 -5.23 10.22 -16.58
CA LEU A 53 -4.31 9.69 -15.56
C LEU A 53 -2.83 9.82 -15.94
N GLY A 54 -2.52 10.62 -16.96
CA GLY A 54 -1.15 10.77 -17.46
C GLY A 54 -0.17 11.34 -16.44
N LYS A 55 -0.62 12.16 -15.48
CA LYS A 55 0.21 12.68 -14.38
C LYS A 55 0.53 11.58 -13.37
N GLN A 56 -0.47 10.83 -12.94
CA GLN A 56 -0.32 9.74 -11.97
C GLN A 56 0.57 8.63 -12.52
N PHE A 57 0.37 8.26 -13.79
CA PHE A 57 1.25 7.33 -14.50
C PHE A 57 2.72 7.78 -14.47
N ARG A 58 2.98 9.05 -14.80
CA ARG A 58 4.34 9.60 -14.84
C ARG A 58 4.95 9.65 -13.44
N SER A 59 4.19 10.05 -12.42
CA SER A 59 4.68 10.08 -11.04
C SER A 59 5.11 8.70 -10.59
N GLU A 60 4.23 7.70 -10.75
CA GLU A 60 4.50 6.32 -10.37
C GLU A 60 5.69 5.73 -11.14
N LEU A 61 5.76 5.97 -12.46
CA LEU A 61 6.88 5.52 -13.29
C LEU A 61 8.22 6.15 -12.86
N ILE A 62 8.27 7.47 -12.68
CA ILE A 62 9.51 8.19 -12.34
C ILE A 62 10.02 7.74 -10.96
N ILE A 63 9.11 7.67 -9.98
CA ILE A 63 9.46 7.28 -8.62
C ILE A 63 10.01 5.85 -8.63
N LEU A 64 9.26 4.89 -9.17
CA LEU A 64 9.66 3.48 -9.10
C LEU A 64 10.82 3.10 -10.05
N ALA A 65 11.05 3.89 -11.11
CA ALA A 65 12.23 3.69 -11.96
C ALA A 65 13.53 4.09 -11.26
N LYS A 66 13.48 5.14 -10.43
CA LYS A 66 14.66 5.71 -9.78
C LYS A 66 14.91 5.17 -8.37
N PHE A 67 13.84 4.90 -7.63
CA PHE A 67 13.91 4.65 -6.19
C PHE A 67 13.60 3.17 -5.93
N ARG A 68 14.60 2.44 -5.41
CA ARG A 68 14.50 1.01 -5.09
C ARG A 68 14.84 0.76 -3.64
N HIS A 69 13.95 0.04 -2.97
CA HIS A 69 14.13 -0.36 -1.58
C HIS A 69 13.39 -1.67 -1.31
N MET A 70 13.82 -2.43 -0.31
CA MET A 70 13.26 -3.76 -0.01
C MET A 70 11.78 -3.73 0.37
N ASN A 71 11.26 -2.59 0.82
CA ASN A 71 9.85 -2.39 1.18
C ASN A 71 9.07 -1.50 0.20
N ILE A 72 9.58 -1.29 -1.01
CA ILE A 72 8.89 -0.55 -2.08
C ILE A 72 8.64 -1.51 -3.25
N ILE A 73 7.48 -1.42 -3.90
CA ILE A 73 7.09 -2.33 -4.97
C ILE A 73 8.08 -2.24 -6.16
N PRO A 74 8.66 -3.36 -6.64
CA PRO A 74 9.54 -3.33 -7.79
C PRO A 74 8.76 -3.14 -9.09
N LEU A 75 8.97 -2.00 -9.76
CA LEU A 75 8.60 -1.80 -11.16
C LEU A 75 9.66 -2.45 -12.06
N LEU A 76 9.20 -3.27 -12.99
CA LEU A 76 10.04 -4.01 -13.94
C LEU A 76 10.04 -3.34 -15.31
N GLY A 77 8.89 -2.79 -15.73
CA GLY A 77 8.75 -2.19 -17.04
C GLY A 77 7.51 -1.32 -17.20
N PHE A 78 7.35 -0.77 -18.39
CA PHE A 78 6.19 0.04 -18.76
C PHE A 78 5.91 -0.06 -20.27
N CYS A 79 4.70 0.30 -20.68
CA CYS A 79 4.28 0.40 -22.07
C CYS A 79 3.57 1.75 -22.31
N ILE A 80 3.92 2.41 -23.41
CA ILE A 80 3.25 3.60 -23.94
C ILE A 80 3.17 3.43 -25.45
N GLU A 81 2.06 2.91 -25.95
CA GLU A 81 1.84 2.56 -27.35
C GLU A 81 0.35 2.72 -27.70
N SER A 82 0.03 3.28 -28.88
CA SER A 82 -1.36 3.36 -29.39
C SER A 82 -2.40 3.92 -28.41
N GLY A 83 -2.01 4.89 -27.58
CA GLY A 83 -2.88 5.49 -26.55
C GLY A 83 -2.97 4.70 -25.24
N GLU A 84 -2.38 3.51 -25.17
CA GLU A 84 -2.34 2.66 -23.98
C GLU A 84 -1.16 3.01 -23.08
N ARG A 85 -1.40 3.00 -21.77
CA ARG A 85 -0.38 3.16 -20.73
C ARG A 85 -0.45 2.00 -19.76
N LEU A 86 0.65 1.26 -19.65
CA LEU A 86 0.75 0.12 -18.74
C LEU A 86 2.01 0.19 -17.88
N LEU A 87 1.90 -0.30 -16.65
CA LEU A 87 3.01 -0.48 -15.72
C LEU A 87 3.15 -1.97 -15.38
N VAL A 88 4.37 -2.48 -15.40
CA VAL A 88 4.68 -3.89 -15.19
C VAL A 88 5.48 -4.04 -13.90
N TYR A 89 4.94 -4.77 -12.94
CA TYR A 89 5.50 -4.96 -11.61
C TYR A 89 5.87 -6.41 -11.37
N LYS A 90 6.74 -6.64 -10.39
CA LYS A 90 6.91 -7.97 -9.80
C LYS A 90 5.58 -8.42 -9.20
N TYR A 91 5.17 -9.65 -9.47
CA TYR A 91 3.93 -10.21 -8.91
C TYR A 91 4.06 -10.43 -7.40
N MET A 92 3.01 -10.05 -6.67
CA MET A 92 2.89 -10.18 -5.21
C MET A 92 1.84 -11.25 -4.92
N PRO A 93 2.24 -12.50 -4.63
CA PRO A 93 1.31 -13.63 -4.58
C PRO A 93 0.34 -13.58 -3.40
N ASN A 94 0.69 -12.88 -2.32
CA ASN A 94 -0.18 -12.71 -1.17
C ASN A 94 -1.06 -11.45 -1.28
N GLY A 95 -1.15 -10.81 -2.46
CA GLY A 95 -2.07 -9.70 -2.70
C GLY A 95 -1.79 -8.47 -1.84
N ASN A 96 -2.85 -7.70 -1.57
CA ASN A 96 -2.79 -6.51 -0.70
C ASN A 96 -3.15 -6.88 0.74
N LEU A 97 -2.68 -6.08 1.70
CA LEU A 97 -2.90 -6.29 3.13
C LEU A 97 -4.37 -6.15 3.52
N HIS A 98 -5.13 -5.28 2.87
CA HIS A 98 -6.54 -5.06 3.17
C HIS A 98 -7.36 -6.36 3.12
N ASP A 99 -7.12 -7.21 2.12
CA ASP A 99 -7.87 -8.47 1.97
C ASP A 99 -7.55 -9.51 3.06
N TRP A 100 -6.39 -9.38 3.73
CA TRP A 100 -6.03 -10.19 4.88
C TRP A 100 -6.64 -9.69 6.19
N LEU A 101 -6.84 -8.37 6.32
CA LEU A 101 -7.42 -7.76 7.50
C LEU A 101 -8.97 -7.77 7.46
N HIS A 102 -9.55 -7.73 6.25
CA HIS A 102 -11.00 -7.71 6.04
C HIS A 102 -11.44 -8.82 5.08
N PRO A 103 -11.24 -10.11 5.46
CA PRO A 103 -11.58 -11.21 4.59
C PRO A 103 -13.09 -11.31 4.36
N VAL A 104 -13.51 -11.47 3.10
CA VAL A 104 -14.92 -11.66 2.72
C VAL A 104 -15.47 -13.01 3.22
N LYS A 105 -14.61 -13.99 3.50
CA LYS A 105 -14.98 -15.33 3.96
C LYS A 105 -14.66 -15.50 5.44
N CYS A 106 -15.64 -15.97 6.23
CA CYS A 106 -15.52 -16.12 7.68
C CYS A 106 -14.41 -17.07 8.17
N ASN A 107 -13.92 -17.97 7.30
CA ASN A 107 -12.86 -18.94 7.61
C ASN A 107 -11.55 -18.68 6.85
N ALA A 108 -11.31 -17.44 6.41
CA ALA A 108 -10.03 -17.10 5.80
C ALA A 108 -8.90 -17.19 6.84
N GLU A 109 -7.72 -17.63 6.38
CA GLU A 109 -6.50 -17.54 7.19
C GLU A 109 -6.25 -16.09 7.61
N LYS A 110 -5.91 -15.91 8.89
CA LYS A 110 -5.62 -14.60 9.47
C LYS A 110 -4.12 -14.44 9.63
N LEU A 111 -3.66 -13.17 9.61
CA LEU A 111 -2.27 -12.86 9.90
C LEU A 111 -2.01 -12.98 11.41
N ASP A 112 -1.05 -13.81 11.77
CA ASP A 112 -0.53 -13.91 13.12
C ASP A 112 0.16 -12.61 13.55
N TRP A 113 0.23 -12.39 14.87
CA TRP A 113 0.82 -11.19 15.48
C TRP A 113 2.21 -10.86 14.92
N HIS A 114 3.10 -11.85 14.87
CA HIS A 114 4.47 -11.67 14.40
C HIS A 114 4.53 -11.20 12.93
N VAL A 115 3.60 -11.65 12.08
CA VAL A 115 3.50 -11.21 10.68
C VAL A 115 3.02 -9.76 10.62
N ARG A 116 2.05 -9.38 11.45
CA ARG A 116 1.56 -7.99 11.52
C ARG A 116 2.64 -7.02 11.97
N VAL A 117 3.41 -7.39 12.99
CA VAL A 117 4.57 -6.60 13.46
C VAL A 117 5.64 -6.51 12.36
N LYS A 118 5.95 -7.62 11.67
CA LYS A 118 6.87 -7.62 10.53
C LYS A 118 6.41 -6.66 9.42
N ILE A 119 5.11 -6.63 9.13
CA ILE A 119 4.50 -5.73 8.16
C ILE A 119 4.65 -4.28 8.61
N ALA A 120 4.25 -3.94 9.85
CA ALA A 120 4.40 -2.61 10.42
C ALA A 120 5.84 -2.09 10.32
N ILE A 121 6.82 -2.89 10.75
CA ILE A 121 8.25 -2.55 10.68
C ILE A 121 8.69 -2.34 9.23
N GLY A 122 8.27 -3.21 8.30
CA GLY A 122 8.64 -3.09 6.90
C GLY A 122 8.06 -1.83 6.24
N VAL A 123 6.82 -1.47 6.54
CA VAL A 123 6.20 -0.22 6.06
C VAL A 123 6.92 1.00 6.64
N ALA A 124 7.19 1.01 7.95
CA ALA A 124 7.95 2.08 8.60
C ALA A 124 9.34 2.29 7.97
N ARG A 125 10.06 1.19 7.70
CA ARG A 125 11.35 1.23 6.99
C ARG A 125 11.23 1.81 5.58
N GLY A 126 10.18 1.42 4.86
CA GLY A 126 9.88 1.96 3.52
C GLY A 126 9.61 3.46 3.56
N LEU A 127 8.78 3.93 4.49
CA LEU A 127 8.44 5.34 4.65
C LEU A 127 9.64 6.18 5.07
N ALA A 128 10.38 5.76 6.10
CA ALA A 128 11.59 6.45 6.53
C ALA A 128 12.58 6.61 5.38
N TRP A 129 12.73 5.57 4.55
CA TRP A 129 13.57 5.63 3.36
C TRP A 129 13.04 6.61 2.32
N LEU A 130 11.73 6.66 2.05
CA LEU A 130 11.12 7.61 1.11
C LEU A 130 11.28 9.08 1.56
N HIS A 131 11.19 9.32 2.87
CA HIS A 131 11.27 10.66 3.46
C HIS A 131 12.69 11.23 3.52
N ASP A 132 13.72 10.38 3.49
CA ASP A 132 15.13 10.78 3.70
C ASP A 132 16.11 10.17 2.67
N PHE A 133 15.69 9.96 1.42
CA PHE A 133 16.55 9.34 0.41
C PHE A 133 17.47 10.34 -0.33
N ASN A 134 18.77 10.39 -0.02
CA ASN A 134 19.80 11.05 -0.85
C ASN A 134 19.40 12.47 -1.35
N ASN A 135 18.90 13.32 -0.46
CA ASN A 135 18.39 14.66 -0.78
C ASN A 135 17.19 14.67 -1.75
N PHE A 136 16.44 13.58 -1.85
CA PHE A 136 15.12 13.52 -2.48
C PHE A 136 14.08 13.22 -1.41
N LEU A 137 13.07 14.08 -1.34
CA LEU A 137 11.88 13.85 -0.53
C LEU A 137 10.82 13.22 -1.41
N ILE A 138 10.34 12.03 -1.02
CA ILE A 138 9.19 11.38 -1.63
C ILE A 138 8.12 11.25 -0.55
N VAL A 139 6.95 11.84 -0.77
CA VAL A 139 5.80 11.71 0.12
C VAL A 139 4.72 10.92 -0.61
N HIS A 140 4.23 9.85 0.01
CA HIS A 140 3.34 8.88 -0.64
C HIS A 140 1.90 9.41 -0.79
N LEU A 141 1.36 10.03 0.27
CA LEU A 141 0.04 10.66 0.39
C LEU A 141 -1.17 9.72 0.27
N ASP A 142 -0.95 8.41 0.26
CA ASP A 142 -1.99 7.37 0.09
C ASP A 142 -1.59 6.07 0.81
N ILE A 143 -1.03 6.19 2.02
CA ILE A 143 -0.68 5.03 2.84
C ILE A 143 -1.95 4.44 3.46
N CYS A 144 -2.25 3.19 3.11
CA CYS A 144 -3.38 2.43 3.64
C CYS A 144 -3.15 0.93 3.40
N SER A 145 -3.98 0.05 3.98
CA SER A 145 -3.83 -1.40 3.80
C SER A 145 -3.94 -1.85 2.32
N ARG A 146 -4.65 -1.10 1.46
CA ARG A 146 -4.74 -1.39 0.02
C ARG A 146 -3.48 -1.00 -0.76
N SER A 147 -2.67 -0.06 -0.25
CA SER A 147 -1.40 0.33 -0.87
C SER A 147 -0.22 -0.54 -0.40
N ILE A 148 -0.42 -1.45 0.56
CA ILE A 148 0.60 -2.41 0.99
C ILE A 148 0.37 -3.78 0.32
N LEU A 149 1.29 -4.18 -0.56
CA LEU A 149 1.32 -5.51 -1.17
C LEU A 149 2.26 -6.46 -0.42
N LEU A 150 1.96 -7.75 -0.45
CA LEU A 150 2.69 -8.77 0.29
C LEU A 150 3.37 -9.75 -0.67
N ASP A 151 4.69 -9.89 -0.56
CA ASP A 151 5.41 -10.92 -1.30
C ASP A 151 5.18 -12.32 -0.68
N LYS A 152 5.76 -13.36 -1.30
CA LYS A 152 5.61 -14.77 -0.86
C LYS A 152 6.02 -15.04 0.59
N TYR A 153 6.79 -14.15 1.21
CA TYR A 153 7.24 -14.28 2.60
C TYR A 153 6.56 -13.26 3.52
N PHE A 154 5.44 -12.68 3.08
CA PHE A 154 4.74 -11.61 3.79
C PHE A 154 5.64 -10.40 4.11
N VAL A 155 6.65 -10.13 3.26
CA VAL A 155 7.41 -8.88 3.36
C VAL A 155 6.60 -7.78 2.65
N PRO A 156 6.27 -6.68 3.33
CA PRO A 156 5.43 -5.63 2.76
C PRO A 156 6.17 -4.82 1.70
N LYS A 157 5.43 -4.42 0.66
CA LYS A 157 5.83 -3.51 -0.41
C LYS A 157 4.82 -2.37 -0.50
N ILE A 158 5.24 -1.15 -0.22
CA ILE A 158 4.45 0.06 -0.49
C ILE A 158 4.30 0.19 -2.00
N SER A 159 3.08 0.48 -2.46
CA SER A 159 2.64 0.57 -3.86
C SER A 159 1.66 1.73 -4.05
N ASN A 160 1.18 1.98 -5.28
CA ASN A 160 0.24 3.09 -5.59
C ASN A 160 0.84 4.50 -5.52
N PHE A 161 2.04 4.69 -6.06
CA PHE A 161 2.72 6.00 -6.13
C PHE A 161 2.11 6.99 -7.14
N GLY A 162 0.89 6.75 -7.62
CA GLY A 162 0.25 7.63 -8.60
C GLY A 162 -0.03 9.04 -8.05
N GLY A 163 -0.39 9.13 -6.77
CA GLY A 163 -0.61 10.41 -6.08
C GLY A 163 0.64 10.98 -5.39
N ALA A 164 1.75 10.23 -5.38
CA ALA A 164 2.92 10.58 -4.61
C ALA A 164 3.61 11.85 -5.15
N MET A 165 4.12 12.66 -4.23
CA MET A 165 4.98 13.80 -4.53
C MET A 165 6.44 13.36 -4.49
N HIS A 166 7.26 13.83 -5.42
CA HIS A 166 8.70 13.69 -5.35
C HIS A 166 9.38 15.03 -5.65
N ARG A 167 10.34 15.42 -4.82
CA ARG A 167 11.09 16.67 -4.98
C ARG A 167 12.55 16.45 -4.61
N ARG A 168 13.46 17.11 -5.31
CA ARG A 168 14.85 17.23 -4.85
C ARG A 168 14.87 18.25 -3.72
N SER A 169 15.30 17.83 -2.55
CA SER A 169 15.62 18.75 -1.46
C SER A 169 16.76 19.64 -1.96
N ASN A 170 16.46 20.93 -2.15
CA ASN A 170 17.47 21.89 -2.57
C ASN A 170 18.41 22.12 -1.38
N ASP A 171 19.64 21.64 -1.51
CA ASP A 171 20.71 21.93 -0.57
C ASP A 171 20.97 23.45 -0.60
N LYS A 172 20.67 24.11 0.53
CA LYS A 172 21.06 25.50 0.86
C LYS A 172 20.41 26.61 0.01
N GLY A 173 19.31 27.21 0.50
CA GLY A 173 19.11 28.65 0.24
C GLY A 173 17.69 29.22 0.18
N LEU A 174 16.62 28.44 -0.02
CA LEU A 174 15.28 29.03 -0.21
C LEU A 174 14.21 28.59 0.81
N ILE A 175 13.98 29.53 1.74
CA ILE A 175 12.73 29.84 2.45
C ILE A 175 12.20 28.79 3.42
N ALA A 176 12.16 29.12 4.71
CA ALA A 176 11.55 28.32 5.78
C ALA A 176 10.11 27.86 5.47
N SER A 177 9.36 28.59 4.62
CA SER A 177 8.02 28.20 4.18
C SER A 177 7.99 26.91 3.34
N SER A 178 9.04 26.64 2.55
CA SER A 178 9.14 25.41 1.76
C SER A 178 9.34 24.19 2.67
N LYS A 179 10.17 24.33 3.71
CA LYS A 179 10.39 23.31 4.74
C LYS A 179 9.15 23.04 5.60
N ILE A 180 8.38 24.07 5.93
CA ILE A 180 7.12 23.91 6.69
C ILE A 180 6.11 23.10 5.87
N GLY A 181 5.93 23.43 4.58
CA GLY A 181 5.03 22.67 3.71
C GLY A 181 5.47 21.22 3.49
N GLU A 182 6.78 20.97 3.37
CA GLU A 182 7.33 19.61 3.26
C GLU A 182 7.13 18.79 4.52
N LEU A 183 7.34 19.39 5.70
CA LEU A 183 7.10 18.75 6.98
C LEU A 183 5.62 18.38 7.15
N GLU A 184 4.70 19.24 6.74
CA GLU A 184 3.26 18.96 6.84
C GLU A 184 2.84 17.78 5.96
N LEU A 185 3.41 17.66 4.76
CA LEU A 185 3.18 16.51 3.88
C LEU A 185 3.77 15.22 4.47
N ILE A 186 4.97 15.27 5.05
CA ILE A 186 5.56 14.11 5.76
C ILE A 186 4.66 13.67 6.92
N LYS A 187 4.14 14.63 7.70
CA LYS A 187 3.20 14.33 8.79
C LYS A 187 1.93 13.65 8.30
N GLN A 188 1.47 13.96 7.09
CA GLN A 188 0.32 13.28 6.50
C GLN A 188 0.61 11.78 6.26
N ASP A 189 1.78 11.42 5.72
CA ASP A 189 2.19 10.01 5.59
C ASP A 189 2.30 9.32 6.96
N VAL A 190 2.84 10.03 7.97
CA VAL A 190 2.97 9.50 9.34
C VAL A 190 1.61 9.27 9.99
N TYR A 191 0.66 10.20 9.80
CA TYR A 191 -0.71 10.05 10.27
C TYR A 191 -1.39 8.85 9.62
N GLN A 192 -1.33 8.74 8.29
CA GLN A 192 -1.87 7.61 7.54
C GLN A 192 -1.23 6.27 7.96
N PHE A 193 0.08 6.27 8.24
CA PHE A 193 0.76 5.11 8.81
C PHE A 193 0.25 4.75 10.20
N GLY A 194 -0.04 5.74 11.06
CA GLY A 194 -0.69 5.52 12.35
C GLY A 194 -2.05 4.83 12.22
N ILE A 195 -2.89 5.25 11.27
CA ILE A 195 -4.17 4.58 10.97
C ILE A 195 -3.94 3.13 10.51
N LEU A 196 -2.94 2.89 9.66
CA LEU A 196 -2.58 1.53 9.24
C LEU A 196 -2.12 0.65 10.42
N LEU A 197 -1.38 1.21 11.38
CA LEU A 197 -0.99 0.49 12.59
C LEU A 197 -2.22 0.09 13.42
N LEU A 198 -3.18 1.00 13.55
CA LEU A 198 -4.43 0.70 14.24
C LEU A 198 -5.22 -0.40 13.52
N GLU A 199 -5.30 -0.36 12.19
CA GLU A 199 -5.96 -1.39 11.37
C GLU A 199 -5.28 -2.76 11.48
N LEU A 200 -3.95 -2.80 11.64
CA LEU A 200 -3.21 -4.05 11.88
C LEU A 200 -3.59 -4.69 13.21
N ILE A 201 -3.98 -3.90 14.22
CA ILE A 201 -4.26 -4.42 15.57
C ILE A 201 -5.76 -4.63 15.78
N ALA A 202 -6.60 -3.73 15.26
CA ALA A 202 -8.04 -3.75 15.37
C ALA A 202 -8.66 -4.23 14.05
N VAL A 203 -9.31 -5.40 14.06
CA VAL A 203 -10.10 -5.86 12.91
C VAL A 203 -11.55 -5.44 13.07
N HIS A 204 -12.10 -4.93 11.96
CA HIS A 204 -13.52 -4.61 11.85
C HIS A 204 -14.35 -5.90 11.92
N ASP A 205 -15.27 -5.98 12.88
CA ASP A 205 -16.28 -7.04 12.91
C ASP A 205 -17.32 -6.74 11.81
N PRO A 206 -17.47 -7.57 10.77
CA PRO A 206 -18.39 -7.32 9.66
C PRO A 206 -19.86 -7.21 10.08
N ASP A 207 -20.22 -7.56 11.31
CA ASP A 207 -21.59 -7.45 11.83
C ASP A 207 -22.07 -6.00 12.09
N HIS A 208 -21.19 -5.00 12.00
CA HIS A 208 -21.61 -3.59 12.03
C HIS A 208 -21.81 -3.03 10.61
N ASN A 209 -23.08 -3.02 10.18
CA ASN A 209 -23.60 -2.32 9.01
C ASN A 209 -23.14 -0.84 8.94
N SER A 210 -22.05 -0.53 8.23
CA SER A 210 -21.79 0.84 7.76
C SER A 210 -21.58 0.86 6.24
N LYS A 211 -22.67 1.09 5.52
CA LYS A 211 -22.70 1.35 4.07
C LYS A 211 -22.17 2.78 3.79
N SER A 212 -20.87 3.00 3.85
CA SER A 212 -20.23 4.12 3.12
C SER A 212 -18.72 3.98 3.09
N SER A 213 -18.12 3.99 1.91
CA SER A 213 -16.67 3.84 1.71
C SER A 213 -15.85 5.09 2.10
N HIS A 214 -16.51 6.15 2.57
CA HIS A 214 -15.88 7.42 2.93
C HIS A 214 -15.74 7.64 4.45
N THR A 215 -16.20 6.69 5.29
CA THR A 215 -16.20 6.83 6.75
C THR A 215 -15.33 5.81 7.50
N LEU A 216 -14.60 4.92 6.80
CA LEU A 216 -13.79 3.89 7.45
C LEU A 216 -12.71 4.45 8.38
N GLU A 217 -12.00 5.50 7.96
CA GLU A 217 -10.92 6.13 8.75
C GLU A 217 -11.47 6.88 9.97
N GLU A 218 -12.50 7.71 9.78
CA GLU A 218 -13.18 8.43 10.86
C GLU A 218 -13.83 7.47 11.85
N ASN A 219 -14.50 6.42 11.36
CA ASN A 219 -15.13 5.41 12.21
C ASN A 219 -14.09 4.59 13.01
N LEU A 220 -12.92 4.28 12.44
CA LEU A 220 -11.89 3.53 13.16
C LEU A 220 -11.26 4.39 14.27
N PHE A 221 -10.97 5.66 13.96
CA PHE A 221 -10.38 6.59 14.91
C PHE A 221 -11.36 6.94 16.04
N GLU A 222 -12.61 7.31 15.74
CA GLU A 222 -13.63 7.59 16.76
C GLU A 222 -13.90 6.37 17.63
N ARG A 223 -13.98 5.17 17.03
CA ARG A 223 -14.21 3.93 17.77
C ARG A 223 -13.03 3.59 18.67
N ILE A 224 -11.79 3.70 18.20
CA ILE A 224 -10.62 3.48 19.05
C ILE A 224 -10.55 4.55 20.14
N ALA A 225 -10.76 5.82 19.83
CA ALA A 225 -10.79 6.89 20.82
C ALA A 225 -11.86 6.65 21.92
N HIS A 226 -13.05 6.20 21.52
CA HIS A 226 -14.12 5.85 22.46
C HIS A 226 -13.76 4.62 23.30
N LEU A 227 -13.11 3.61 22.72
CA LEU A 227 -12.72 2.38 23.43
C LEU A 227 -11.47 2.55 24.30
N SER A 228 -10.57 3.47 23.95
CA SER A 228 -9.38 3.85 24.73
C SER A 228 -9.70 4.60 26.02
N SER A 229 -10.93 5.08 26.20
CA SER A 229 -11.40 5.73 27.44
C SER A 229 -11.45 4.78 28.65
N SER A 230 -11.32 3.47 28.43
CA SER A 230 -11.21 2.46 29.48
C SER A 230 -10.21 1.37 29.09
N SER A 231 -9.41 0.87 30.04
CA SER A 231 -8.43 -0.19 29.79
C SER A 231 -9.07 -1.50 29.33
N SER A 232 -10.31 -1.79 29.73
CA SER A 232 -11.10 -2.92 29.25
C SER A 232 -11.61 -2.73 27.82
N GLY A 233 -11.93 -1.49 27.42
CA GLY A 233 -12.41 -1.17 26.07
C GLY A 233 -11.35 -1.42 24.99
N LEU A 234 -10.06 -1.21 25.29
CA LEU A 234 -8.96 -1.53 24.37
C LEU A 234 -8.90 -3.02 24.02
N TYR A 235 -9.08 -3.92 24.99
CA TYR A 235 -9.12 -5.37 24.73
C TYR A 235 -10.29 -5.76 23.82
N HIS A 236 -11.40 -5.03 23.88
CA HIS A 236 -12.54 -5.23 22.98
C HIS A 236 -12.31 -4.68 21.56
N ALA A 237 -11.37 -3.74 21.40
CA ALA A 237 -10.99 -3.18 20.10
C ALA A 237 -10.00 -4.08 19.34
N VAL A 238 -9.20 -4.87 20.07
CA VAL A 238 -8.19 -5.78 19.47
C VAL A 238 -8.88 -6.87 18.67
N ASP A 239 -8.30 -7.22 17.52
CA ASP A 239 -8.67 -8.42 16.80
C ASP A 239 -8.55 -9.64 17.72
N LYS A 240 -9.69 -10.28 18.00
CA LYS A 240 -9.78 -11.45 18.89
C LYS A 240 -8.87 -12.60 18.47
N SER A 241 -8.51 -12.70 17.18
CA SER A 241 -7.56 -13.72 16.72
C SER A 241 -6.16 -13.54 17.29
N LEU A 242 -5.79 -12.33 17.73
CA LEU A 242 -4.50 -12.04 18.33
C LEU A 242 -4.46 -12.34 19.83
N LEU A 243 -5.62 -12.39 20.49
CA LEU A 243 -5.73 -12.54 21.94
C LEU A 243 -5.52 -13.99 22.38
N GLY A 244 -4.90 -14.19 23.55
CA GLY A 244 -4.67 -15.50 24.13
C GLY A 244 -3.56 -16.30 23.46
N GLN A 245 -2.81 -15.68 22.53
CA GLN A 245 -1.67 -16.30 21.85
C GLN A 245 -0.32 -16.08 22.57
N GLY A 246 -0.35 -15.48 23.77
CA GLY A 246 0.86 -15.21 24.57
C GLY A 246 1.51 -13.85 24.32
N PHE A 247 0.93 -13.00 23.46
CA PHE A 247 1.45 -11.67 23.11
C PHE A 247 0.55 -10.51 23.60
N ASP A 248 -0.48 -10.80 24.40
CA ASP A 248 -1.51 -9.84 24.81
C ASP A 248 -0.89 -8.59 25.47
N GLY A 249 0.13 -8.78 26.31
CA GLY A 249 0.85 -7.69 26.97
C GLY A 249 1.71 -6.85 26.02
N GLU A 250 2.14 -7.39 24.89
CA GLU A 250 2.82 -6.62 23.84
C GLU A 250 1.80 -5.82 23.02
N ILE A 251 0.69 -6.44 22.63
CA ILE A 251 -0.37 -5.83 21.83
C ILE A 251 -0.94 -4.60 22.53
N VAL A 252 -1.19 -4.68 23.84
CA VAL A 252 -1.72 -3.55 24.63
C VAL A 252 -0.73 -2.40 24.69
N LYS A 253 0.58 -2.64 24.74
CA LYS A 253 1.60 -1.57 24.69
C LYS A 253 1.57 -0.79 23.38
N TYR A 254 1.12 -1.40 22.28
CA TYR A 254 0.99 -0.72 20.99
C TYR A 254 -0.20 0.27 20.92
N PHE A 255 -1.17 0.19 21.84
CA PHE A 255 -2.29 1.15 21.91
C PHE A 255 -2.03 2.37 22.81
N ILE A 256 -0.97 2.36 23.62
CA ILE A 256 -0.75 3.35 24.71
C ILE A 256 0.28 4.43 24.32
N PHE A 257 0.55 4.64 23.03
CA PHE A 257 1.40 5.74 22.53
C PHE A 257 0.66 6.67 21.58
#